data_AF-A0A0F4G4P9-F1
#
_entry.id   AF-A0A0F4G4P9-F1
#
_cell.length_a   1.000
_cell.length_b   1.000
_cell.length_c   1.000
_cell.angle_alpha   90.00
_cell.angle_beta   90.00
_cell.angle_gamma   90.00
#
_symmetry.space_group_name_H-M   'P 1'
#
loop_
_entity.id
_entity.type
_entity.pdbx_description
1 polymer ?
#
loop_
_entity_poly.entity_id
_entity_poly.type
_entity_poly.pdbx_seq_one_letter_code
_entity_poly.pdbx_strand_id
1 'polypeptide(L)'
;MFDTPSNLLLNRTGHLGITATYVGFNIVRSLHEAYFGPPFKFPGPKLRASSKWPSIITVMRGSEGVELPALHEQYGPVVRITGQKELSYAGGAASWRCVYGFRKSGDARPAKLEKDYAKPPNRVDGIFTAGDANHGRQRKTLSHSFADKTLKDLEPMLKLWVGKLTDRIADKSCEEIDMLRYYNCTTFDIMGDLTFGEVDRRLARTDERRDLWTKILAESNTPEALTYDEYHSNASIFITAAALAGTIYWLLRNPDCLNKLTSEICDAFANAAEITLDSAQRLQYLQAVLQEGLTLRMCPSVPAKLPRKVPAGGTMIDGELIPEHTSVGVHQFSTYRLESKFDDAYEFHPERWLGDERAGGD
;
A
#
# COMPACT_ATOMS: atom_id res chain seq x y z
N MET A 1 -15.18 36.10 -53.75
CA MET A 1 -15.66 35.06 -52.81
C MET A 1 -14.81 35.19 -51.55
N PHE A 2 -15.13 36.17 -50.71
CA PHE A 2 -14.42 36.45 -49.46
C PHE A 2 -15.42 36.23 -48.33
N ASP A 3 -15.14 35.28 -47.45
CA ASP A 3 -15.89 35.11 -46.21
C ASP A 3 -15.85 36.41 -45.43
N THR A 4 -17.02 36.95 -45.12
CA THR A 4 -17.17 38.19 -44.36
C THR A 4 -16.75 37.94 -42.91
N PRO A 5 -15.89 38.80 -42.30
CA PRO A 5 -15.38 38.61 -40.94
C PRO A 5 -16.46 38.62 -39.84
N SER A 6 -17.68 39.09 -40.16
CA SER A 6 -18.83 39.11 -39.25
C SER A 6 -19.37 37.70 -38.92
N ASN A 7 -19.36 36.76 -39.87
CA ASN A 7 -19.86 35.40 -39.64
C ASN A 7 -18.91 34.56 -38.76
N LEU A 8 -17.61 34.86 -38.79
CA LEU A 8 -16.62 34.20 -37.92
C LEU A 8 -16.74 34.66 -36.45
N LEU A 9 -17.06 35.93 -36.23
CA LEU A 9 -17.26 36.51 -34.90
C LEU A 9 -18.58 36.05 -34.26
N LEU A 10 -19.65 35.90 -35.05
CA LEU A 10 -20.93 35.36 -34.57
C LEU A 10 -20.82 33.89 -34.14
N ASN A 11 -20.09 33.06 -34.91
CA ASN A 11 -19.82 31.67 -34.53
C ASN A 11 -18.94 31.60 -33.28
N ARG A 12 -17.88 32.42 -33.17
CA ARG A 12 -17.02 32.44 -31.98
C ARG A 12 -17.77 32.88 -30.71
N THR A 13 -18.62 33.91 -30.80
CA THR A 13 -19.43 34.39 -29.67
C THR A 13 -20.52 33.40 -29.28
N GLY A 14 -21.15 32.74 -30.24
CA GLY A 14 -22.09 31.63 -29.99
C GLY A 14 -21.43 30.42 -29.31
N HIS A 15 -20.24 30.02 -29.78
CA HIS A 15 -19.47 28.93 -29.14
C HIS A 15 -19.00 29.30 -27.72
N LEU A 16 -18.59 30.56 -27.50
CA LEU A 16 -18.25 31.08 -26.17
C LEU A 16 -19.45 31.09 -25.22
N GLY A 17 -20.64 31.45 -25.69
CA GLY A 17 -21.87 31.42 -24.90
C GLY A 17 -22.30 30.00 -24.52
N ILE A 18 -22.21 29.04 -25.44
CA ILE A 18 -22.52 27.62 -25.19
C ILE A 18 -21.52 27.02 -24.20
N THR A 19 -20.22 27.28 -24.39
CA THR A 19 -19.19 26.79 -23.44
C THR A 19 -19.36 27.43 -22.06
N ALA A 20 -19.61 28.73 -21.96
CA ALA A 20 -19.86 29.39 -20.67
C ALA A 20 -21.10 28.83 -19.97
N THR A 21 -22.20 28.58 -20.70
CA THR A 21 -23.42 27.98 -20.14
C THR A 21 -23.18 26.54 -19.69
N TYR A 22 -22.46 25.73 -20.48
CA TYR A 22 -22.10 24.36 -20.12
C TYR A 22 -21.20 24.31 -18.88
N VAL A 23 -20.20 25.20 -18.79
CA VAL A 23 -19.34 25.32 -17.62
C VAL A 23 -20.16 25.78 -16.40
N GLY A 24 -21.00 26.80 -16.55
CA GLY A 24 -21.89 27.28 -15.49
C GLY A 24 -22.83 26.19 -14.96
N PHE A 25 -23.47 25.43 -15.84
CA PHE A 25 -24.32 24.29 -15.48
C PHE A 25 -23.53 23.22 -14.70
N ASN A 26 -22.32 22.89 -15.14
CA ASN A 26 -21.48 21.92 -14.42
C ASN A 26 -21.01 22.43 -13.06
N ILE A 27 -20.74 23.73 -12.90
CA ILE A 27 -20.39 24.35 -11.61
C ILE A 27 -21.59 24.28 -10.66
N VAL A 28 -22.78 24.70 -11.11
CA VAL A 28 -24.01 24.65 -10.30
C VAL A 28 -24.34 23.22 -9.91
N ARG A 29 -24.27 22.27 -10.85
CA ARG A 29 -24.49 20.85 -10.56
C ARG A 29 -23.49 20.32 -9.53
N SER A 30 -22.21 20.67 -9.67
CA SER A 30 -21.16 20.23 -8.74
C SER A 30 -21.36 20.81 -7.34
N LEU A 31 -21.76 22.08 -7.23
CA LEU A 31 -22.10 22.72 -5.95
C LEU A 31 -23.36 22.09 -5.33
N HIS A 32 -24.38 21.80 -6.14
CA HIS A 32 -25.58 21.13 -5.67
C HIS A 32 -25.27 19.71 -5.16
N GLU A 33 -24.50 18.91 -5.90
CA GLU A 33 -24.07 17.58 -5.46
C GLU A 33 -23.19 17.64 -4.19
N ALA A 34 -22.36 18.68 -4.05
CA ALA A 34 -21.49 18.89 -2.89
C ALA A 34 -22.26 19.22 -1.60
N TYR A 35 -23.26 20.09 -1.68
CA TYR A 35 -23.97 20.61 -0.50
C TYR A 35 -25.33 19.95 -0.24
N PHE A 36 -25.95 19.35 -1.26
CA PHE A 36 -27.28 18.73 -1.16
C PHE A 36 -27.30 17.29 -1.69
N GLY A 37 -26.18 16.78 -2.19
CA GLY A 37 -26.10 15.40 -2.67
C GLY A 37 -25.96 14.36 -1.56
N PRO A 38 -26.12 13.07 -1.88
CA PRO A 38 -25.94 11.95 -0.94
C PRO A 38 -24.63 11.98 -0.11
N PRO A 39 -23.47 12.44 -0.65
CA PRO A 39 -22.24 12.52 0.13
C PRO A 39 -22.23 13.61 1.22
N PHE A 40 -23.21 14.52 1.26
CA PHE A 40 -23.30 15.57 2.27
C PHE A 40 -23.53 15.02 3.69
N LYS A 41 -24.10 13.81 3.80
CA LYS A 41 -24.25 13.12 5.09
C LYS A 41 -22.91 12.94 5.82
N PHE A 42 -21.81 12.83 5.07
CA PHE A 42 -20.48 12.60 5.65
C PHE A 42 -19.76 13.90 5.97
N PRO A 43 -19.11 13.99 7.15
CA PRO A 43 -18.41 15.19 7.58
C PRO A 43 -17.15 15.44 6.72
N GLY A 44 -16.78 16.70 6.54
CA GLY A 44 -15.56 17.09 5.83
C GLY A 44 -15.51 18.57 5.44
N PRO A 45 -14.33 19.07 5.02
CA PRO A 45 -14.15 20.49 4.75
C PRO A 45 -14.99 20.98 3.57
N LYS A 46 -15.68 22.11 3.74
CA LYS A 46 -16.58 22.70 2.73
C LYS A 46 -15.86 23.03 1.41
N LEU A 47 -14.63 23.54 1.49
CA LEU A 47 -13.83 23.85 0.30
C LEU A 47 -13.52 22.58 -0.52
N ARG A 48 -13.11 21.51 0.16
CA ARG A 48 -12.86 20.19 -0.42
C ARG A 48 -14.14 19.53 -0.95
N ALA A 49 -15.28 19.81 -0.31
CA ALA A 49 -16.59 19.38 -0.82
C ALA A 49 -16.96 20.08 -2.13
N SER A 50 -16.55 21.32 -2.37
CA SER A 50 -16.88 22.04 -3.60
C SER A 50 -15.92 21.82 -4.77
N SER A 51 -14.65 21.49 -4.49
CA SER A 51 -13.58 21.45 -5.49
C SER A 51 -12.54 20.39 -5.19
N LYS A 52 -11.94 19.79 -6.24
CA LYS A 52 -10.80 18.87 -6.12
C LYS A 52 -9.47 19.60 -5.90
N TRP A 53 -9.41 20.89 -6.23
CA TRP A 53 -8.18 21.68 -6.19
C TRP A 53 -7.44 21.66 -4.84
N PRO A 54 -8.10 21.79 -3.67
CA PRO A 54 -7.40 21.70 -2.39
C PRO A 54 -6.72 20.34 -2.19
N SER A 55 -7.35 19.24 -2.61
CA SER A 55 -6.75 17.90 -2.55
C SER A 55 -5.55 17.78 -3.50
N ILE A 56 -5.65 18.33 -4.71
CA ILE A 56 -4.54 18.35 -5.68
C ILE A 56 -3.36 19.15 -5.11
N ILE A 57 -3.61 20.31 -4.52
CA ILE A 57 -2.57 21.14 -3.88
C ILE A 57 -1.92 20.38 -2.72
N THR A 58 -2.70 19.66 -1.92
CA THR A 58 -2.19 18.82 -0.81
C THR A 58 -1.23 17.75 -1.32
N VAL A 59 -1.62 17.06 -2.40
CA VAL A 59 -0.79 16.02 -3.05
C VAL A 59 0.47 16.64 -3.66
N MET A 60 0.34 17.77 -4.38
CA MET A 60 1.48 18.47 -4.99
C MET A 60 2.49 19.00 -3.95
N ARG A 61 2.01 19.38 -2.76
CA ARG A 61 2.87 19.81 -1.64
C ARG A 61 3.47 18.65 -0.86
N GLY A 62 3.01 17.42 -1.08
CA GLY A 62 3.40 16.26 -0.27
C GLY A 62 2.89 16.33 1.18
N SER A 63 1.92 17.19 1.49
CA SER A 63 1.37 17.39 2.84
C SER A 63 0.22 16.46 3.19
N GLU A 64 -0.09 15.47 2.33
CA GLU A 64 -1.22 14.55 2.53
C GLU A 64 -1.11 13.78 3.85
N GLY A 65 0.09 13.34 4.21
CA GLY A 65 0.37 12.67 5.47
C GLY A 65 0.17 13.54 6.71
N VAL A 66 0.03 14.86 6.60
CA VAL A 66 -0.23 15.75 7.74
C VAL A 66 -1.69 16.21 7.74
N GLU A 67 -2.19 16.63 6.57
CA GLU A 67 -3.54 17.18 6.47
C GLU A 67 -4.63 16.12 6.66
N LEU A 68 -4.47 14.91 6.13
CA LEU A 68 -5.52 13.88 6.24
C LEU A 68 -5.69 13.35 7.67
N PRO A 69 -4.62 13.05 8.44
CA PRO A 69 -4.76 12.72 9.85
C PRO A 69 -5.46 13.83 10.66
N ALA A 70 -5.08 15.10 10.47
CA ALA A 70 -5.72 16.22 11.16
C ALA A 70 -7.22 16.34 10.80
N LEU A 71 -7.60 16.04 9.56
CA LEU A 71 -9.01 15.97 9.17
C LEU A 71 -9.76 14.83 9.84
N HIS A 72 -9.13 13.66 9.96
CA HIS A 72 -9.71 12.50 10.66
C HIS A 72 -9.83 12.72 12.17
N GLU A 73 -8.92 13.49 12.76
CA GLU A 73 -9.01 13.93 14.15
C GLU A 73 -10.16 14.93 14.35
N GLN A 74 -10.33 15.89 13.42
CA GLN A 74 -11.37 16.91 13.52
C GLN A 74 -12.78 16.39 13.23
N TYR A 75 -12.95 15.57 12.19
CA TYR A 75 -14.25 15.15 11.65
C TYR A 75 -14.61 13.70 11.98
N GLY A 76 -13.68 12.94 12.55
CA GLY A 76 -13.86 11.55 12.96
C GLY A 76 -13.40 10.51 11.92
N PRO A 77 -13.80 9.25 12.10
CA PRO A 77 -13.23 8.12 11.36
C PRO A 77 -13.61 8.10 9.87
N VAL A 78 -14.69 8.78 9.46
CA VAL A 78 -15.12 8.84 8.04
C VAL A 78 -15.14 10.28 7.60
N VAL A 79 -14.29 10.62 6.64
CA VAL A 79 -14.16 12.00 6.15
C VAL A 79 -14.30 12.06 4.64
N ARG A 80 -15.11 13.02 4.19
CA ARG A 80 -15.21 13.37 2.78
C ARG A 80 -14.00 14.20 2.37
N ILE A 81 -13.15 13.62 1.51
CA ILE A 81 -11.92 14.27 1.03
C ILE A 81 -12.19 15.16 -0.19
N THR A 82 -13.14 14.78 -1.05
CA THR A 82 -13.44 15.53 -2.27
C THR A 82 -14.93 15.56 -2.57
N GLY A 83 -15.39 16.65 -3.18
CA GLY A 83 -16.77 16.89 -3.62
C GLY A 83 -17.37 15.85 -4.54
N GLN A 84 -16.53 15.09 -5.23
CA GLN A 84 -16.97 14.06 -6.17
C GLN A 84 -16.89 12.68 -5.51
N LYS A 85 -17.84 12.41 -4.61
CA LYS A 85 -18.07 11.07 -4.03
C LYS A 85 -16.79 10.34 -3.58
N GLU A 86 -15.89 11.00 -2.88
CA GLU A 86 -14.66 10.39 -2.36
C GLU A 86 -14.66 10.44 -0.83
N LEU A 87 -14.70 9.26 -0.20
CA LEU A 87 -14.63 9.09 1.24
C LEU A 87 -13.31 8.45 1.62
N SER A 88 -12.74 8.94 2.71
CA SER A 88 -11.61 8.34 3.40
C SER A 88 -12.09 7.77 4.71
N TYR A 89 -11.65 6.55 4.99
CA TYR A 89 -11.88 5.87 6.26
C TYR A 89 -10.57 5.83 7.02
N ALA A 90 -10.58 6.26 8.28
CA ALA A 90 -9.57 5.94 9.28
C ALA A 90 -10.15 4.83 10.19
N GLY A 91 -10.54 3.73 9.55
CA GLY A 91 -11.47 2.72 10.08
C GLY A 91 -10.78 1.49 10.71
N GLY A 92 -11.51 0.79 11.58
CA GLY A 92 -11.01 -0.38 12.32
C GLY A 92 -11.02 -1.65 11.47
N ALA A 93 -10.82 -2.82 12.10
CA ALA A 93 -10.79 -4.10 11.38
C ALA A 93 -12.09 -4.38 10.59
N ALA A 94 -13.22 -3.83 11.03
CA ALA A 94 -14.50 -3.91 10.32
C ALA A 94 -14.46 -3.16 8.97
N SER A 95 -14.03 -1.91 8.95
CA SER A 95 -13.90 -1.09 7.73
C SER A 95 -12.97 -1.74 6.72
N TRP A 96 -11.83 -2.27 7.21
CA TRP A 96 -10.88 -3.03 6.40
C TRP A 96 -11.52 -4.27 5.75
N ARG A 97 -12.28 -5.05 6.54
CA ARG A 97 -13.00 -6.24 6.05
C ARG A 97 -14.10 -5.89 5.05
N CYS A 98 -14.87 -4.84 5.29
CA CYS A 98 -15.94 -4.39 4.40
C CYS A 98 -15.39 -3.88 3.05
N VAL A 99 -14.31 -3.09 3.07
CA VAL A 99 -13.76 -2.45 1.86
C VAL A 99 -12.84 -3.40 1.07
N TYR A 100 -12.01 -4.19 1.75
CA TYR A 100 -10.95 -5.00 1.12
C TYR A 100 -11.05 -6.51 1.34
N GLY A 101 -11.95 -6.98 2.21
CA GLY A 101 -12.06 -8.39 2.57
C GLY A 101 -12.48 -9.30 1.41
N PHE A 102 -12.31 -10.61 1.62
CA PHE A 102 -12.64 -11.63 0.62
C PHE A 102 -14.09 -11.57 0.16
N ARG A 103 -14.29 -11.61 -1.16
CA ARG A 103 -15.62 -11.62 -1.78
C ARG A 103 -16.21 -13.01 -1.76
N LYS A 104 -17.45 -13.13 -1.28
CA LYS A 104 -18.29 -14.30 -1.57
C LYS A 104 -18.96 -14.07 -2.94
N SER A 105 -19.26 -15.15 -3.66
CA SER A 105 -19.97 -15.04 -4.95
C SER A 105 -21.31 -14.34 -4.73
N GLY A 106 -21.58 -13.28 -5.51
CA GLY A 106 -22.80 -12.46 -5.41
C GLY A 106 -22.74 -11.27 -4.45
N ASP A 107 -21.61 -11.02 -3.77
CA ASP A 107 -21.49 -9.95 -2.78
C ASP A 107 -21.23 -8.57 -3.44
N ALA A 108 -22.07 -7.57 -3.16
CA ALA A 108 -22.00 -6.22 -3.72
C ALA A 108 -20.95 -5.35 -2.99
N ARG A 109 -19.69 -5.79 -3.02
CA ARG A 109 -18.57 -5.06 -2.38
C ARG A 109 -17.83 -4.13 -3.34
N PRO A 110 -17.15 -3.09 -2.81
CA PRO A 110 -16.37 -2.17 -3.62
C PRO A 110 -15.35 -2.87 -4.55
N ALA A 111 -15.28 -2.43 -5.81
CA ALA A 111 -14.33 -2.92 -6.81
C ALA A 111 -13.08 -2.06 -6.91
N LYS A 112 -11.97 -2.59 -7.43
CA LYS A 112 -10.80 -1.77 -7.71
C LYS A 112 -11.21 -0.61 -8.62
N LEU A 113 -10.81 0.61 -8.27
CA LEU A 113 -11.00 1.75 -9.15
C LEU A 113 -9.82 1.80 -10.12
N GLU A 114 -9.85 0.97 -11.17
CA GLU A 114 -8.72 0.73 -12.09
C GLU A 114 -8.07 2.02 -12.65
N LYS A 115 -8.87 3.07 -12.88
CA LYS A 115 -8.40 4.36 -13.40
C LYS A 115 -7.45 5.11 -12.47
N ASP A 116 -7.50 4.83 -11.17
CA ASP A 116 -6.70 5.51 -10.15
C ASP A 116 -5.40 4.75 -9.84
N TYR A 117 -5.20 3.57 -10.43
CA TYR A 117 -3.94 2.83 -10.32
C TYR A 117 -3.01 3.20 -11.47
N ALA A 118 -1.74 3.47 -11.15
CA ALA A 118 -0.72 3.70 -12.16
C ALA A 118 -0.56 2.45 -13.03
N LYS A 119 -0.62 2.64 -14.35
CA LYS A 119 -0.37 1.53 -15.28
C LYS A 119 1.09 1.13 -15.21
N PRO A 120 1.39 -0.18 -15.21
CA PRO A 120 2.76 -0.65 -15.17
C PRO A 120 3.53 -0.22 -16.43
N PRO A 121 4.87 -0.07 -16.36
CA PRO A 121 5.68 0.45 -17.47
C PRO A 121 5.55 -0.34 -18.78
N ASN A 122 5.40 -1.65 -18.69
CA ASN A 122 5.19 -2.55 -19.83
C ASN A 122 3.71 -2.65 -20.28
N ARG A 123 2.80 -1.91 -19.62
CA ARG A 123 1.35 -1.86 -19.89
C ARG A 123 0.59 -3.17 -19.71
N VAL A 124 1.20 -4.18 -19.08
CA VAL A 124 0.56 -5.46 -18.76
C VAL A 124 0.16 -5.47 -17.30
N ASP A 125 -1.11 -5.73 -17.00
CA ASP A 125 -1.61 -5.62 -15.63
C ASP A 125 -1.00 -6.67 -14.69
N GLY A 126 -0.33 -6.21 -13.64
CA GLY A 126 0.08 -7.03 -12.51
C GLY A 126 -1.05 -7.20 -11.49
N ILE A 127 -0.82 -7.95 -10.43
CA ILE A 127 -1.81 -8.30 -9.39
C ILE A 127 -2.44 -7.05 -8.75
N PHE A 128 -1.72 -5.92 -8.68
CA PHE A 128 -2.30 -4.68 -8.14
C PHE A 128 -3.31 -4.02 -9.10
N THR A 129 -3.04 -4.01 -10.41
CA THR A 129 -3.86 -3.31 -11.42
C THR A 129 -4.87 -4.22 -12.11
N ALA A 130 -4.66 -5.53 -12.09
CA ALA A 130 -5.53 -6.51 -12.73
C ALA A 130 -6.95 -6.47 -12.15
N GLY A 131 -7.94 -6.53 -13.05
CA GLY A 131 -9.35 -6.71 -12.74
C GLY A 131 -9.65 -8.10 -12.13
N ASP A 132 -10.87 -8.31 -11.66
CA ASP A 132 -11.20 -9.39 -10.72
C ASP A 132 -10.85 -10.82 -11.19
N ALA A 133 -11.12 -11.15 -12.46
CA ALA A 133 -10.87 -12.48 -13.00
C ALA A 133 -9.37 -12.77 -13.14
N ASN A 134 -8.61 -11.85 -13.77
CA ASN A 134 -7.16 -11.98 -13.92
C ASN A 134 -6.47 -11.92 -12.56
N HIS A 135 -6.93 -11.04 -11.65
CA HIS A 135 -6.43 -10.98 -10.29
C HIS A 135 -6.58 -12.32 -9.56
N GLY A 136 -7.74 -12.98 -9.68
CA GLY A 136 -7.97 -14.30 -9.11
C GLY A 136 -6.98 -15.35 -9.62
N ARG A 137 -6.79 -15.40 -10.95
CA ARG A 137 -5.79 -16.29 -11.60
C ARG A 137 -4.38 -15.99 -11.11
N GLN A 138 -3.91 -14.75 -11.28
CA GLN A 138 -2.56 -14.34 -10.91
C GLN A 138 -2.29 -14.57 -9.41
N ARG A 139 -3.25 -14.26 -8.53
CA ARG A 139 -3.15 -14.51 -7.08
C ARG A 139 -3.03 -16.00 -6.76
N LYS A 140 -3.81 -16.87 -7.43
CA LYS A 140 -3.74 -18.32 -7.22
C LYS A 140 -2.32 -18.82 -7.51
N THR A 141 -1.77 -18.48 -8.67
CA THR A 141 -0.41 -18.86 -9.07
C THR A 141 0.66 -18.29 -8.12
N LEU A 142 0.59 -16.99 -7.81
CA LEU A 142 1.55 -16.34 -6.92
C LEU A 142 1.45 -16.81 -5.46
N SER A 143 0.29 -17.30 -5.01
CA SER A 143 0.12 -17.73 -3.62
C SER A 143 1.07 -18.86 -3.21
N HIS A 144 1.47 -19.73 -4.16
CA HIS A 144 2.43 -20.80 -3.93
C HIS A 144 3.84 -20.28 -3.58
N SER A 145 4.19 -19.08 -4.03
CA SER A 145 5.44 -18.38 -3.68
C SER A 145 5.50 -18.02 -2.20
N PHE A 146 4.35 -17.85 -1.54
CA PHE A 146 4.24 -17.49 -0.12
C PHE A 146 3.92 -18.70 0.77
N ALA A 147 3.97 -19.92 0.23
CA ALA A 147 3.80 -21.12 1.04
C ALA A 147 5.01 -21.32 1.97
N ASP A 148 4.75 -21.82 3.19
CA ASP A 148 5.77 -22.01 4.24
C ASP A 148 7.02 -22.75 3.73
N LYS A 149 6.80 -23.85 3.01
CA LYS A 149 7.89 -24.62 2.39
C LYS A 149 8.77 -23.76 1.47
N THR A 150 8.15 -22.94 0.63
CA THR A 150 8.88 -22.12 -0.33
C THR A 150 9.65 -20.99 0.37
N LEU A 151 9.08 -20.41 1.43
CA LEU A 151 9.78 -19.41 2.25
C LEU A 151 11.03 -20.01 2.92
N LYS A 152 10.94 -21.25 3.43
CA LYS A 152 12.08 -21.98 3.98
C LYS A 152 13.16 -22.26 2.94
N ASP A 153 12.76 -22.58 1.71
CA ASP A 153 13.69 -22.77 0.59
C ASP A 153 14.46 -21.46 0.24
N LEU A 154 13.91 -20.28 0.55
CA LEU A 154 14.57 -18.97 0.34
C LEU A 154 15.55 -18.58 1.45
N GLU A 155 15.48 -19.21 2.62
CA GLU A 155 16.29 -18.85 3.80
C GLU A 155 17.80 -18.79 3.51
N PRO A 156 18.42 -19.76 2.80
CA PRO A 156 19.87 -19.71 2.54
C PRO A 156 20.29 -18.51 1.68
N MET A 157 19.45 -18.12 0.72
CA MET A 157 19.69 -16.96 -0.13
C MET A 157 19.58 -15.66 0.68
N LEU A 158 18.55 -15.53 1.53
CA LEU A 158 18.40 -14.38 2.42
C LEU A 158 19.58 -14.26 3.38
N LYS A 159 20.00 -15.36 4.02
CA LYS A 159 21.18 -15.40 4.90
C LYS A 159 22.46 -14.96 4.19
N LEU A 160 22.65 -15.38 2.94
CA LEU A 160 23.82 -14.97 2.14
C LEU A 160 23.87 -13.45 1.96
N TRP A 161 22.76 -12.83 1.57
CA TRP A 161 22.72 -11.39 1.34
C TRP A 161 22.79 -10.58 2.64
N VAL A 162 22.17 -11.06 3.71
CA VAL A 162 22.31 -10.46 5.05
C VAL A 162 23.75 -10.56 5.55
N GLY A 163 24.42 -11.70 5.37
CA GLY A 163 25.84 -11.87 5.72
C GLY A 163 26.74 -10.88 4.97
N LYS A 164 26.55 -10.73 3.65
CA LYS A 164 27.27 -9.71 2.88
C LYS A 164 27.02 -8.29 3.38
N LEU A 165 25.79 -7.98 3.78
CA LEU A 165 25.46 -6.67 4.34
C LEU A 165 26.21 -6.46 5.67
N THR A 166 26.20 -7.44 6.57
CA THR A 166 26.90 -7.34 7.86
C THR A 166 28.41 -7.23 7.71
N ASP A 167 29.02 -7.99 6.79
CA ASP A 167 30.46 -7.92 6.52
C ASP A 167 30.85 -6.50 6.05
N ARG A 168 30.06 -5.92 5.15
CA ARG A 168 30.29 -4.58 4.60
C ARG A 168 30.10 -3.47 5.63
N ILE A 169 29.24 -3.68 6.63
CA ILE A 169 29.07 -2.77 7.77
C ILE A 169 30.27 -2.92 8.72
N ALA A 170 30.71 -4.15 9.00
CA ALA A 170 31.83 -4.42 9.90
C ALA A 170 33.15 -3.81 9.38
N ASP A 171 33.40 -3.91 8.07
CA ASP A 171 34.55 -3.28 7.39
C ASP A 171 34.59 -1.76 7.56
N LYS A 172 33.44 -1.13 7.86
CA LYS A 172 33.26 0.31 7.99
C LYS A 172 32.84 0.75 9.39
N SER A 173 33.10 -0.08 10.40
CA SER A 173 32.64 0.12 11.78
C SER A 173 33.02 1.45 12.44
N CYS A 174 34.01 2.18 11.90
CA CYS A 174 34.46 3.50 12.39
C CYS A 174 34.02 4.68 11.52
N GLU A 175 33.19 4.47 10.50
CA GLU A 175 32.71 5.52 9.58
C GLU A 175 31.20 5.77 9.75
N GLU A 176 30.77 7.02 9.52
CA GLU A 176 29.35 7.30 9.33
C GLU A 176 28.88 6.71 7.98
N ILE A 177 27.93 5.79 8.04
CA ILE A 177 27.39 5.11 6.86
C ILE A 177 25.92 5.43 6.65
N ASP A 178 25.55 5.73 5.41
CA ASP A 178 24.15 5.88 5.00
C ASP A 178 23.49 4.50 4.87
N MET A 179 22.88 4.04 5.96
CA MET A 179 22.21 2.74 6.00
C MET A 179 21.04 2.61 5.01
N LEU A 180 20.36 3.71 4.65
CA LEU A 180 19.27 3.67 3.67
C LEU A 180 19.79 3.20 2.31
N ARG A 181 20.96 3.69 1.91
CA ARG A 181 21.63 3.24 0.67
C ARG A 181 21.95 1.75 0.72
N TYR A 182 22.51 1.27 1.81
CA TYR A 182 22.87 -0.15 1.95
C TYR A 182 21.62 -1.05 1.94
N TYR A 183 20.56 -0.68 2.67
CA TYR A 183 19.29 -1.42 2.62
C TYR A 183 18.66 -1.42 1.23
N ASN A 184 18.67 -0.29 0.52
CA ASN A 184 18.20 -0.22 -0.87
C ASN A 184 19.01 -1.15 -1.78
N CYS A 185 20.34 -1.17 -1.66
CA CYS A 185 21.19 -2.08 -2.45
C CYS A 185 20.93 -3.56 -2.10
N THR A 186 20.93 -3.92 -0.82
CA THR A 186 20.72 -5.31 -0.38
C THR A 186 19.34 -5.82 -0.77
N THR A 187 18.29 -5.01 -0.60
CA THR A 187 16.95 -5.42 -1.03
C THR A 187 16.83 -5.49 -2.55
N PHE A 188 17.49 -4.60 -3.30
CA PHE A 188 17.55 -4.70 -4.76
C PHE A 188 18.28 -5.97 -5.20
N ASP A 189 19.36 -6.35 -4.53
CA ASP A 189 20.11 -7.57 -4.82
C ASP A 189 19.33 -8.83 -4.46
N ILE A 190 18.70 -8.89 -3.27
CA ILE A 190 17.80 -9.98 -2.87
C ILE A 190 16.67 -10.11 -3.88
N MET A 191 16.06 -8.98 -4.26
CA MET A 191 14.99 -8.97 -5.24
C MET A 191 15.49 -9.37 -6.62
N GLY A 192 16.64 -8.90 -7.06
CA GLY A 192 17.25 -9.29 -8.32
C GLY A 192 17.56 -10.77 -8.36
N ASP A 193 18.04 -11.34 -7.26
CA ASP A 193 18.34 -12.77 -7.16
C ASP A 193 17.04 -13.61 -7.10
N LEU A 194 16.03 -13.11 -6.39
CA LEU A 194 14.70 -13.67 -6.37
C LEU A 194 14.08 -13.62 -7.76
N THR A 195 13.98 -12.48 -8.43
CA THR A 195 13.22 -12.32 -9.69
C THR A 195 14.01 -12.66 -10.95
N PHE A 196 15.32 -12.49 -10.95
CA PHE A 196 16.18 -12.60 -12.13
C PHE A 196 17.41 -13.50 -11.93
N GLY A 197 17.71 -13.87 -10.68
CA GLY A 197 19.01 -14.41 -10.24
C GLY A 197 19.54 -15.59 -11.03
N GLU A 198 18.66 -16.40 -11.60
CA GLU A 198 19.08 -17.19 -12.73
C GLU A 198 17.87 -17.42 -13.67
N VAL A 199 17.70 -16.59 -14.69
CA VAL A 199 17.00 -17.07 -15.91
C VAL A 199 18.07 -17.53 -16.90
N ASP A 200 19.12 -16.71 -17.10
CA ASP A 200 20.18 -17.00 -18.08
C ASP A 200 21.23 -18.02 -17.59
N ARG A 201 21.63 -18.00 -16.30
CA ARG A 201 22.52 -19.03 -15.72
C ARG A 201 21.83 -20.39 -15.52
N ARG A 202 20.49 -20.39 -15.45
CA ARG A 202 19.60 -21.55 -15.16
C ARG A 202 19.24 -22.34 -16.43
N LEU A 203 19.08 -21.67 -17.58
CA LEU A 203 18.98 -22.33 -18.90
C LEU A 203 20.25 -23.09 -19.28
N ALA A 204 21.39 -22.79 -18.66
CA ALA A 204 22.69 -23.40 -18.93
C ALA A 204 23.10 -24.50 -17.93
N ARG A 205 22.34 -24.77 -16.86
CA ARG A 205 22.65 -25.80 -15.84
C ARG A 205 21.67 -26.98 -15.93
N THR A 206 22.18 -28.20 -15.78
CA THR A 206 21.42 -29.46 -15.80
C THR A 206 21.00 -29.96 -14.42
N ASP A 207 21.16 -29.18 -13.35
CA ASP A 207 20.99 -29.64 -11.97
C ASP A 207 19.65 -29.23 -11.34
N GLU A 208 19.01 -30.17 -10.64
CA GLU A 208 17.61 -30.15 -10.17
C GLU A 208 17.39 -29.35 -8.86
N ARG A 209 17.82 -28.09 -8.76
CA ARG A 209 17.34 -27.25 -7.64
C ARG A 209 15.94 -26.74 -7.92
N ARG A 210 14.95 -27.28 -7.21
CA ARG A 210 13.54 -26.87 -7.22
C ARG A 210 13.36 -25.53 -6.51
N ASP A 211 13.58 -24.43 -7.22
CA ASP A 211 13.28 -23.10 -6.70
C ASP A 211 11.80 -22.72 -6.88
N LEU A 212 11.39 -21.62 -6.25
CA LEU A 212 10.04 -21.02 -6.33
C LEU A 212 9.61 -20.78 -7.78
N TRP A 213 10.57 -20.50 -8.66
CA TRP A 213 10.37 -20.14 -10.06
C TRP A 213 10.31 -21.33 -11.00
N THR A 214 10.97 -22.44 -10.67
CA THR A 214 10.88 -23.72 -11.37
C THR A 214 9.48 -24.28 -11.22
N LYS A 215 8.82 -24.08 -10.08
CA LYS A 215 7.41 -24.45 -9.90
C LYS A 215 6.47 -23.55 -10.73
N ILE A 216 6.69 -22.23 -10.72
CA ILE A 216 5.86 -21.28 -11.47
C ILE A 216 6.06 -21.42 -12.99
N LEU A 217 7.30 -21.68 -13.44
CA LEU A 217 7.64 -21.93 -14.84
C LEU A 217 7.28 -23.35 -15.28
N ALA A 218 7.33 -24.37 -14.41
CA ALA A 218 6.79 -25.70 -14.73
C ALA A 218 5.27 -25.64 -14.96
N GLU A 219 4.58 -24.71 -14.29
CA GLU A 219 3.18 -24.40 -14.52
C GLU A 219 2.94 -23.50 -15.75
N SER A 220 3.98 -22.96 -16.42
CA SER A 220 3.86 -22.01 -17.54
C SER A 220 3.13 -22.56 -18.77
N ASN A 221 3.05 -23.89 -18.89
CA ASN A 221 2.33 -24.57 -19.97
C ASN A 221 0.85 -24.81 -19.66
N THR A 222 0.36 -24.33 -18.51
CA THR A 222 -1.07 -24.38 -18.17
C THR A 222 -1.77 -23.08 -18.61
N PRO A 223 -3.06 -23.12 -19.00
CA PRO A 223 -3.84 -21.92 -19.31
C PRO A 223 -3.96 -20.93 -18.14
N GLU A 224 -3.63 -21.37 -16.93
CA GLU A 224 -3.76 -20.63 -15.67
C GLU A 224 -2.46 -19.94 -15.24
N ALA A 225 -1.36 -20.15 -15.96
CA ALA A 225 -0.05 -19.61 -15.61
C ALA A 225 0.05 -18.10 -15.86
N LEU A 226 1.02 -17.48 -15.18
CA LEU A 226 1.42 -16.10 -15.47
C LEU A 226 2.16 -16.03 -16.80
N THR A 227 1.83 -15.03 -17.62
CA THR A 227 2.65 -14.73 -18.80
C THR A 227 3.98 -14.09 -18.36
N TYR A 228 4.98 -14.13 -19.24
CA TYR A 228 6.27 -13.49 -19.00
C TYR A 228 6.14 -11.97 -18.74
N ASP A 229 5.20 -11.30 -19.40
CA ASP A 229 4.97 -9.87 -19.17
C ASP A 229 4.21 -9.60 -17.87
N GLU A 230 3.24 -10.44 -17.52
CA GLU A 230 2.56 -10.38 -16.21
C GLU A 230 3.56 -10.62 -15.07
N TYR A 231 4.53 -11.51 -15.29
CA TYR A 231 5.62 -11.78 -14.37
C TYR A 231 6.46 -10.53 -14.08
N HIS A 232 6.97 -9.86 -15.11
CA HIS A 232 7.77 -8.63 -14.94
C HIS A 232 6.97 -7.53 -14.24
N SER A 233 5.69 -7.42 -14.56
CA SER A 233 4.78 -6.47 -13.92
C SER A 233 4.67 -6.75 -12.41
N ASN A 234 4.57 -8.01 -12.03
CA ASN A 234 4.50 -8.46 -10.63
C ASN A 234 5.83 -8.34 -9.89
N ALA A 235 6.96 -8.57 -10.56
CA ALA A 235 8.29 -8.47 -9.96
C ALA A 235 8.58 -7.06 -9.40
N SER A 236 8.12 -6.01 -10.10
CA SER A 236 8.33 -4.61 -9.70
C SER A 236 7.72 -4.21 -8.35
N ILE A 237 6.74 -4.97 -7.86
CA ILE A 237 5.97 -4.67 -6.65
C ILE A 237 6.69 -5.08 -5.36
N PHE A 238 7.63 -6.02 -5.42
CA PHE A 238 8.18 -6.68 -4.22
C PHE A 238 9.31 -5.91 -3.50
N ILE A 239 9.66 -4.70 -3.94
CA ILE A 239 10.74 -3.90 -3.34
C ILE A 239 10.30 -3.33 -1.98
N THR A 240 10.96 -3.73 -0.89
CA THR A 240 10.57 -3.38 0.50
C THR A 240 11.74 -2.84 1.35
N ALA A 241 12.54 -1.92 0.82
CA ALA A 241 13.69 -1.36 1.54
C ALA A 241 13.33 -0.36 2.66
N ALA A 242 12.28 0.44 2.46
CA ALA A 242 11.96 1.57 3.33
C ALA A 242 11.53 1.15 4.75
N ALA A 243 10.90 -0.02 4.88
CA ALA A 243 10.39 -0.52 6.15
C ALA A 243 11.53 -0.89 7.13
N LEU A 244 12.60 -1.51 6.62
CA LEU A 244 13.75 -1.89 7.42
C LEU A 244 14.52 -0.66 7.92
N ALA A 245 14.77 0.31 7.03
CA ALA A 245 15.40 1.57 7.39
C ALA A 245 14.60 2.34 8.45
N GLY A 246 13.27 2.42 8.28
CA GLY A 246 12.37 3.06 9.25
C GLY A 246 12.39 2.38 10.62
N THR A 247 12.36 1.04 10.66
CA THR A 247 12.39 0.29 11.92
C THR A 247 13.67 0.55 12.70
N ILE A 248 14.82 0.50 12.02
CA ILE A 248 16.12 0.78 12.65
C ILE A 248 16.22 2.23 13.11
N TYR A 249 15.72 3.19 12.34
CA TYR A 249 15.65 4.60 12.77
C TYR A 249 14.91 4.76 14.10
N TRP A 250 13.75 4.11 14.26
CA TRP A 250 12.97 4.18 15.49
C TRP A 250 13.60 3.43 16.67
N LEU A 251 14.27 2.30 16.42
CA LEU A 251 15.05 1.60 17.44
C LEU A 251 16.23 2.44 17.93
N LEU A 252 16.97 3.10 17.02
CA LEU A 252 18.09 3.98 17.39
C LEU A 252 17.63 5.21 18.18
N ARG A 253 16.40 5.68 17.94
CA ARG A 253 15.80 6.79 18.70
C ARG A 253 15.28 6.39 20.08
N ASN A 254 15.05 5.09 20.31
CA ASN A 254 14.56 4.53 21.57
C ASN A 254 15.54 3.48 22.11
N PRO A 255 16.64 3.88 22.77
CA PRO A 255 17.70 2.98 23.23
C PRO A 255 17.19 1.85 24.12
N ASP A 256 16.16 2.08 24.93
CA ASP A 256 15.57 1.06 25.80
C ASP A 256 14.96 -0.09 24.99
N CYS A 257 14.22 0.22 23.92
CA CYS A 257 13.66 -0.77 23.00
C CYS A 257 14.76 -1.52 22.26
N LEU A 258 15.81 -0.82 21.82
CA LEU A 258 16.95 -1.44 21.16
C LEU A 258 17.65 -2.43 22.10
N ASN A 259 17.96 -2.02 23.33
CA ASN A 259 18.61 -2.86 24.33
C ASN A 259 17.77 -4.11 24.63
N LYS A 260 16.46 -3.95 24.81
CA LYS A 260 15.54 -5.07 25.07
C LYS A 260 15.48 -6.06 23.90
N LEU A 261 15.45 -5.56 22.66
CA LEU A 261 15.52 -6.40 21.46
C LEU A 261 16.87 -7.12 21.34
N THR A 262 17.97 -6.41 21.59
CA THR A 262 19.31 -7.01 21.58
C THR A 262 19.44 -8.10 22.63
N SER A 263 18.96 -7.86 23.86
CA SER A 263 18.94 -8.88 24.92
C SER A 263 18.12 -10.10 24.50
N GLU A 264 16.90 -9.93 23.98
CA GLU A 264 16.07 -11.06 23.52
C GLU A 264 16.81 -11.92 22.47
N ILE A 265 17.49 -11.28 21.50
CA ILE A 265 18.22 -11.99 20.44
C ILE A 265 19.47 -12.68 20.98
N CYS A 266 20.27 -11.99 21.80
CA CYS A 266 21.53 -12.51 22.34
C CYS A 266 21.31 -13.62 23.39
N ASP A 267 20.21 -13.56 24.14
CA ASP A 267 19.85 -14.60 25.10
C ASP A 267 19.28 -15.84 24.39
N ALA A 268 18.63 -15.66 23.23
CA ALA A 268 18.04 -16.75 22.47
C ALA A 268 19.04 -17.52 21.60
N PHE A 269 20.11 -16.88 21.12
CA PHE A 269 21.02 -17.46 20.13
C PHE A 269 22.49 -17.24 20.50
N ALA A 270 23.28 -18.32 20.48
CA ALA A 270 24.72 -18.25 20.73
C ALA A 270 25.52 -17.79 19.51
N ASN A 271 25.00 -18.03 18.30
CA ASN A 271 25.66 -17.68 17.05
C ASN A 271 24.63 -17.40 15.93
N ALA A 272 25.07 -16.69 14.89
CA ALA A 272 24.22 -16.31 13.77
C ALA A 272 23.68 -17.50 12.94
N ALA A 273 24.30 -18.68 13.01
CA ALA A 273 23.84 -19.84 12.26
C ALA A 273 22.54 -20.45 12.83
N GLU A 274 22.29 -20.25 14.13
CA GLU A 274 21.06 -20.69 14.83
C GLU A 274 19.82 -19.84 14.48
N ILE A 275 20.03 -18.65 13.92
CA ILE A 275 18.95 -17.76 13.50
C ILE A 275 18.38 -18.30 12.19
N THR A 276 17.24 -18.97 12.24
CA THR A 276 16.46 -19.48 11.10
C THR A 276 15.12 -18.75 11.05
N LEU A 277 14.36 -18.91 9.96
CA LEU A 277 13.00 -18.33 9.88
C LEU A 277 12.12 -18.81 11.03
N ASP A 278 12.17 -20.12 11.33
CA ASP A 278 11.38 -20.74 12.41
C ASP A 278 11.84 -20.31 13.82
N SER A 279 13.13 -20.01 14.02
CA SER A 279 13.62 -19.55 15.32
C SER A 279 13.36 -18.06 15.54
N ALA A 280 13.52 -17.22 14.50
CA ALA A 280 13.21 -15.80 14.56
C ALA A 280 11.71 -15.51 14.76
N GLN A 281 10.82 -16.34 14.22
CA GLN A 281 9.37 -16.20 14.42
C GLN A 281 8.92 -16.41 15.88
N ARG A 282 9.72 -17.11 16.69
CA ARG A 282 9.39 -17.38 18.11
C ARG A 282 9.69 -16.21 19.04
N LEU A 283 10.49 -15.24 18.59
CA LEU A 283 10.86 -14.07 19.37
C LEU A 283 9.70 -13.07 19.43
N GLN A 284 9.05 -12.97 20.59
CA GLN A 284 7.83 -12.18 20.74
C GLN A 284 8.10 -10.68 20.61
N TYR A 285 9.20 -10.19 21.19
CA TYR A 285 9.55 -8.77 21.13
C TYR A 285 10.00 -8.37 19.72
N LEU A 286 10.77 -9.22 19.04
CA LEU A 286 11.07 -9.01 17.62
C LEU A 286 9.80 -8.92 16.77
N GLN A 287 8.82 -9.82 16.93
CA GLN A 287 7.55 -9.72 16.20
C GLN A 287 6.81 -8.41 16.51
N ALA A 288 6.81 -7.99 17.78
CA ALA A 288 6.21 -6.73 18.20
C ALA A 288 6.89 -5.50 17.58
N VAL A 289 8.23 -5.49 17.53
CA VAL A 289 9.02 -4.44 16.86
C VAL A 289 8.74 -4.41 15.36
N LEU A 290 8.63 -5.57 14.71
CA LEU A 290 8.30 -5.67 13.28
C LEU A 290 6.88 -5.21 12.98
N GLN A 291 5.92 -5.46 13.88
CA GLN A 291 4.55 -4.97 13.73
C GLN A 291 4.48 -3.44 13.90
N GLU A 292 5.15 -2.89 14.92
CA GLU A 292 5.19 -1.46 15.22
C GLU A 292 5.97 -0.65 14.16
N GLY A 293 7.17 -1.11 13.81
CA GLY A 293 8.10 -0.42 12.92
C GLY A 293 7.94 -0.76 11.44
N LEU A 294 7.91 -2.06 11.12
CA LEU A 294 8.08 -2.57 9.75
C LEU A 294 6.77 -2.71 8.99
N THR A 295 5.68 -3.04 9.68
CA THR A 295 4.47 -3.50 9.00
C THR A 295 3.33 -2.50 9.04
N LEU A 296 3.13 -1.72 10.11
CA LEU A 296 1.80 -1.10 10.26
C LEU A 296 1.69 0.30 10.84
N ARG A 297 2.74 1.00 11.32
CA ARG A 297 2.45 2.29 11.99
C ARG A 297 3.36 3.44 11.64
N MET A 298 4.64 3.29 11.93
CA MET A 298 5.55 4.42 11.86
C MET A 298 5.99 4.74 10.43
N CYS A 299 6.39 3.72 9.68
CA CYS A 299 6.88 3.84 8.31
C CYS A 299 6.11 2.87 7.38
N PRO A 300 4.79 3.06 7.19
CA PRO A 300 4.02 2.17 6.33
C PRO A 300 4.52 2.25 4.88
N SER A 301 4.80 1.10 4.27
CA SER A 301 5.21 1.00 2.86
C SER A 301 4.18 1.62 1.90
N VAL A 302 2.91 1.65 2.31
CA VAL A 302 1.81 2.32 1.60
C VAL A 302 1.16 3.33 2.54
N PRO A 303 1.60 4.59 2.56
CA PRO A 303 1.05 5.63 3.44
C PRO A 303 -0.27 6.22 2.95
N ALA A 304 -0.97 5.58 2.00
CA ALA A 304 -2.14 6.12 1.31
C ALA A 304 -3.34 5.17 1.35
N LYS A 305 -4.49 5.65 0.86
CA LYS A 305 -5.68 4.81 0.65
C LYS A 305 -5.58 4.04 -0.66
N LEU A 306 -6.06 2.80 -0.67
CA LEU A 306 -6.24 2.02 -1.91
C LEU A 306 -7.69 2.20 -2.40
N PRO A 307 -7.95 2.99 -3.45
CA PRO A 307 -9.31 3.37 -3.80
C PRO A 307 -10.11 2.18 -4.33
N ARG A 308 -11.35 2.08 -3.85
CA ARG A 308 -12.36 1.13 -4.30
C ARG A 308 -13.64 1.86 -4.68
N LYS A 309 -14.31 1.42 -5.74
CA LYS A 309 -15.57 1.97 -6.21
C LYS A 309 -16.74 1.15 -5.72
N VAL A 310 -17.68 1.79 -5.04
CA VAL A 310 -18.95 1.17 -4.60
C VAL A 310 -19.77 0.76 -5.83
N PRO A 311 -20.31 -0.49 -5.88
CA PRO A 311 -21.12 -0.97 -7.00
C PRO A 311 -22.46 -0.23 -7.14
N ALA A 312 -23.17 -0.51 -8.23
CA ALA A 312 -24.54 -0.03 -8.43
C ALA A 312 -25.45 -0.59 -7.32
N GLY A 313 -26.35 0.24 -6.79
CA GLY A 313 -27.20 -0.12 -5.63
C GLY A 313 -26.59 0.17 -4.25
N GLY A 314 -25.34 0.64 -4.18
CA GLY A 314 -24.69 1.01 -2.92
C GLY A 314 -24.15 -0.20 -2.14
N THR A 315 -23.50 0.06 -1.01
CA THR A 315 -23.00 -1.00 -0.12
C THR A 315 -22.94 -0.53 1.32
N MET A 316 -23.05 -1.45 2.28
CA MET A 316 -22.95 -1.14 3.70
C MET A 316 -21.48 -1.18 4.14
N ILE A 317 -20.98 -0.06 4.66
CA ILE A 317 -19.64 0.03 5.26
C ILE A 317 -19.83 0.60 6.67
N ASP A 318 -19.33 -0.10 7.70
CA ASP A 318 -19.45 0.29 9.11
C ASP A 318 -20.87 0.64 9.57
N GLY A 319 -21.87 -0.11 9.07
CA GLY A 319 -23.28 0.10 9.42
C GLY A 319 -23.95 1.26 8.67
N GLU A 320 -23.24 1.93 7.76
CA GLU A 320 -23.78 3.01 6.93
C GLU A 320 -23.92 2.63 5.46
N LEU A 321 -25.04 3.01 4.84
CA LEU A 321 -25.26 2.83 3.41
C LEU A 321 -24.46 3.87 2.62
N ILE A 322 -23.47 3.39 1.86
CA ILE A 322 -22.65 4.23 0.99
C ILE A 322 -23.28 4.27 -0.41
N PRO A 323 -23.49 5.47 -0.97
CA PRO A 323 -24.08 5.62 -2.30
C PRO A 323 -23.26 4.95 -3.39
N GLU A 324 -23.93 4.49 -4.43
CA GLU A 324 -23.28 3.92 -5.60
C GLU A 324 -22.27 4.86 -6.28
N HIS A 325 -21.26 4.24 -6.88
CA HIS A 325 -20.16 4.93 -7.57
C HIS A 325 -19.33 5.88 -6.71
N THR A 326 -19.46 5.78 -5.38
CA THR A 326 -18.58 6.46 -4.43
C THR A 326 -17.24 5.74 -4.36
N SER A 327 -16.15 6.51 -4.39
CA SER A 327 -14.79 6.02 -4.13
C SER A 327 -14.56 6.00 -2.62
N VAL A 328 -14.22 4.83 -2.09
CA VAL A 328 -13.95 4.57 -0.68
C VAL A 328 -12.59 3.91 -0.53
N GLY A 329 -11.91 4.16 0.57
CA GLY A 329 -10.67 3.48 0.91
C GLY A 329 -10.26 3.79 2.34
N VAL A 330 -9.54 2.86 2.97
CA VAL A 330 -8.97 3.10 4.28
C VAL A 330 -7.62 3.79 4.11
N HIS A 331 -7.49 5.00 4.66
CA HIS A 331 -6.24 5.74 4.65
C HIS A 331 -5.33 5.22 5.74
N GLN A 332 -4.36 4.40 5.33
CA GLN A 332 -3.46 3.67 6.22
C GLN A 332 -2.76 4.60 7.21
N PHE A 333 -2.06 5.62 6.71
CA PHE A 333 -1.28 6.53 7.54
C PHE A 333 -2.11 7.27 8.59
N SER A 334 -3.36 7.65 8.28
CA SER A 334 -4.28 8.28 9.23
C SER A 334 -4.81 7.30 10.25
N THR A 335 -5.13 6.07 9.84
CA THR A 335 -5.63 5.03 10.75
C THR A 335 -4.61 4.73 11.85
N TYR A 336 -3.33 4.73 11.49
CA TYR A 336 -2.22 4.39 12.36
C TYR A 336 -1.79 5.51 13.33
N ARG A 337 -2.26 6.74 13.09
CA ARG A 337 -1.96 7.95 13.88
C ARG A 337 -3.16 8.49 14.62
N LEU A 338 -4.26 7.76 14.60
CA LEU A 338 -5.48 8.16 15.28
C LEU A 338 -5.34 7.79 16.77
N GLU A 339 -5.29 8.81 17.64
CA GLU A 339 -5.16 8.61 19.09
C GLU A 339 -6.35 7.83 19.68
N SER A 340 -7.53 7.91 19.05
CA SER A 340 -8.69 7.12 19.47
C SER A 340 -8.52 5.60 19.28
N LYS A 341 -7.39 5.14 18.74
CA LYS A 341 -7.06 3.72 18.48
C LYS A 341 -5.73 3.31 19.04
N PHE A 342 -4.76 4.21 18.99
CA PHE A 342 -3.43 3.98 19.50
C PHE A 342 -3.10 5.12 20.46
N ASP A 343 -3.06 4.83 21.77
CA ASP A 343 -2.54 5.79 22.74
C ASP A 343 -1.12 6.19 22.34
N ASP A 344 -0.77 7.47 22.44
CA ASP A 344 0.52 8.02 21.99
C ASP A 344 0.91 7.57 20.57
N ALA A 345 -0.01 7.77 19.61
CA ALA A 345 0.09 7.33 18.22
C ALA A 345 1.26 7.92 17.40
N TYR A 346 2.14 8.72 18.00
CA TYR A 346 3.34 9.23 17.35
C TYR A 346 4.64 8.72 17.99
N GLU A 347 4.53 7.97 19.09
CA GLU A 347 5.68 7.39 19.81
C GLU A 347 5.84 5.90 19.54
N PHE A 348 7.06 5.40 19.57
CA PHE A 348 7.37 4.01 19.21
C PHE A 348 7.32 3.11 20.45
N HIS A 349 6.29 2.26 20.52
CA HIS A 349 6.06 1.39 21.67
C HIS A 349 5.70 -0.03 21.20
N PRO A 350 6.70 -0.90 20.98
CA PRO A 350 6.48 -2.29 20.58
C PRO A 350 5.60 -3.07 21.57
N GLU A 351 5.62 -2.71 22.85
CA GLU A 351 4.89 -3.38 23.94
C GLU A 351 3.38 -3.50 23.70
N ARG A 352 2.79 -2.61 22.89
CA ARG A 352 1.36 -2.65 22.54
C ARG A 352 0.94 -3.95 21.85
N TRP A 353 1.88 -4.62 21.18
CA TRP A 353 1.63 -5.86 20.44
C TRP A 353 1.85 -7.13 21.28
N LEU A 354 2.32 -7.00 22.52
CA LEU A 354 2.61 -8.14 23.41
C LEU A 354 1.38 -8.64 24.18
N GLY A 355 0.20 -8.08 23.92
CA GLY A 355 -1.06 -8.54 24.50
C GLY A 355 -1.31 -8.09 25.94
N ASP A 356 -0.63 -7.04 26.42
CA ASP A 356 -0.97 -6.41 27.69
C ASP A 356 -2.34 -5.73 27.59
N GLU A 357 -3.25 -6.06 28.50
CA GLU A 357 -4.67 -5.62 28.58
C GLU A 357 -4.87 -4.08 28.63
N ARG A 358 -3.81 -3.29 28.53
CA ARG A 358 -3.88 -1.83 28.44
C ARG A 358 -4.13 -1.31 27.03
N ALA A 359 -3.90 -2.10 25.99
CA ALA A 359 -4.17 -1.70 24.60
C ALA A 359 -5.49 -2.30 24.09
N GLY A 360 -6.61 -1.89 24.69
CA GLY A 360 -7.94 -2.24 24.20
C GLY A 360 -8.26 -1.47 22.92
N GLY A 361 -8.20 -2.16 21.77
CA GLY A 361 -8.66 -1.61 20.49
C GLY A 361 -9.19 -2.72 19.58
N ASP A 362 -10.52 -2.85 19.52
CA ASP A 362 -11.27 -3.71 18.59
C ASP A 362 -11.19 -3.26 17.11
#